data_AF-Q99388-F1
#
_entry.id   AF-Q99388-F1
#
_cell.length_a   1.000
_cell.length_b   1.000
_cell.length_c   1.000
_cell.angle_alpha   90.00
_cell.angle_beta   90.00
_cell.angle_gamma   90.00
#
_symmetry.space_group_name_H-M   'P 1'
#
loop_
_entity.id
_entity.type
_entity.pdbx_description
1 polymer ?
#
loop_
_entity_poly.entity_id
_entity_poly.type
_entity_poly.pdbx_seq_one_letter_code
_entity_poly.pdbx_strand_id
1 'polypeptide(L)'
;MEGSNGSPRMSTEQENTEMHLIECMLKHFKIQKVAISNAIRSTFPFLESLRDREFITGKMYEDLLDSCRSLVPVDKVIYRALEELEKKFDMTVLCKLFNEVNMEKYPDLNLLRRSFECGAKPALKTMNSSSEHCNISDWLRLEATLKASVYMVAFSITTSLTIVIIAIVSQSLQLRKECFNPFVYGLHNRDLQSKLYPWLCCQKKLLP
;
A
#
# COMPACT_ATOMS: atom_id res chain seq x y z
N MET A 1 -27.50 -28.90 -38.91
CA MET A 1 -26.26 -28.94 -38.10
C MET A 1 -25.76 -27.52 -37.98
N GLU A 2 -26.06 -26.86 -36.87
CA GLU A 2 -25.55 -25.53 -36.53
C GLU A 2 -24.05 -25.59 -36.30
N GLY A 3 -23.28 -25.00 -37.22
CA GLY A 3 -21.90 -24.63 -36.96
C GLY A 3 -21.91 -23.34 -36.17
N SER A 4 -21.76 -23.44 -34.85
CA SER A 4 -21.54 -22.28 -33.98
C SER A 4 -20.25 -21.57 -34.42
N ASN A 5 -20.41 -20.38 -35.00
CA ASN A 5 -19.32 -19.44 -35.21
C ASN A 5 -18.80 -19.00 -33.83
N GLY A 6 -17.69 -19.60 -33.40
CA GLY A 6 -16.90 -19.09 -32.29
C GLY A 6 -16.41 -17.70 -32.66
N SER A 7 -17.07 -16.67 -32.12
CA SER A 7 -16.66 -15.27 -32.29
C SER A 7 -15.37 -15.03 -31.48
N PRO A 8 -14.24 -14.62 -32.10
CA PRO A 8 -12.95 -14.46 -31.42
C PRO A 8 -12.84 -13.13 -30.64
N ARG A 9 -13.95 -12.63 -30.09
CA ARG A 9 -14.02 -11.30 -29.47
C ARG A 9 -13.22 -11.19 -28.16
N MET A 10 -12.86 -12.31 -27.53
CA MET A 10 -12.04 -12.29 -26.31
C MET A 10 -10.54 -12.03 -26.57
N SER A 11 -10.01 -12.33 -27.76
CA SER A 11 -8.56 -12.25 -28.00
C SER A 11 -8.06 -10.81 -28.12
N THR A 12 -8.85 -9.92 -28.73
CA THR A 12 -8.44 -8.52 -28.99
C THR A 12 -8.36 -7.67 -27.73
N GLU A 13 -9.20 -7.94 -26.72
CA GLU A 13 -9.22 -7.15 -25.47
C GLU A 13 -8.01 -7.49 -24.58
N GLN A 14 -7.61 -8.76 -24.53
CA GLN A 14 -6.45 -9.18 -23.75
C GLN A 14 -5.13 -8.72 -24.38
N GLU A 15 -4.97 -8.85 -25.70
CA GLU A 15 -3.76 -8.40 -26.42
C GLU A 15 -3.53 -6.89 -26.25
N ASN A 16 -4.58 -6.09 -26.41
CA ASN A 16 -4.51 -4.64 -26.19
C ASN A 16 -4.14 -4.30 -24.73
N THR A 17 -4.64 -5.07 -23.77
CA THR A 17 -4.34 -4.86 -22.35
C THR A 17 -2.87 -5.19 -22.05
N GLU A 18 -2.36 -6.32 -22.55
CA GLU A 18 -0.97 -6.73 -22.37
C GLU A 18 0.00 -5.74 -23.02
N MET A 19 -0.29 -5.28 -24.24
CA MET A 19 0.49 -4.25 -24.92
C MET A 19 0.53 -2.94 -24.11
N HIS A 20 -0.62 -2.49 -23.60
CA HIS A 20 -0.69 -1.27 -22.79
C HIS A 20 0.11 -1.40 -21.48
N LEU A 21 0.08 -2.58 -20.85
CA LEU A 21 0.87 -2.86 -19.65
C LEU A 21 2.37 -2.83 -19.95
N ILE A 22 2.82 -3.43 -21.05
CA ILE A 22 4.23 -3.39 -21.47
C ILE A 22 4.66 -1.94 -21.71
N GLU A 23 3.83 -1.13 -22.37
CA GLU A 23 4.13 0.29 -22.61
C GLU A 23 4.25 1.08 -21.29
N CYS A 24 3.34 0.87 -20.35
CA CYS A 24 3.40 1.47 -19.02
C CYS A 24 4.68 1.07 -18.27
N MET A 25 5.05 -0.21 -18.32
CA MET A 25 6.27 -0.70 -17.70
C MET A 25 7.53 -0.17 -18.37
N LEU A 26 7.54 0.00 -19.69
CA LEU A 26 8.65 0.61 -20.41
C LEU A 26 8.83 2.07 -20.01
N LYS A 27 7.74 2.84 -19.88
CA LYS A 27 7.78 4.23 -19.38
C LYS A 27 8.36 4.29 -17.97
N HIS A 28 7.91 3.39 -17.08
CA HIS A 28 8.43 3.31 -15.73
C HIS A 28 9.90 2.89 -15.69
N PHE A 29 10.30 1.94 -16.53
CA PHE A 29 11.69 1.51 -16.70
C PHE A 29 12.59 2.67 -17.12
N LYS A 30 12.17 3.51 -18.07
CA LYS A 30 12.91 4.71 -18.49
C LYS A 30 13.14 5.68 -17.34
N ILE A 31 12.11 5.93 -16.53
CA ILE A 31 12.20 6.82 -15.36
C ILE A 31 13.16 6.25 -14.32
N GLN A 32 13.09 4.93 -14.07
CA GLN A 32 13.91 4.26 -13.07
C GLN A 32 15.32 3.91 -13.56
N LYS A 33 15.63 4.09 -14.85
CA LYS A 33 16.90 3.63 -15.45
C LYS A 33 18.15 4.14 -14.73
N VAL A 34 18.17 5.43 -14.36
CA VAL A 34 19.27 6.03 -13.58
C VAL A 34 19.35 5.45 -12.17
N ALA A 35 18.21 5.20 -11.52
CA ALA A 35 18.20 4.62 -10.18
C ALA A 35 18.69 3.16 -10.21
N ILE A 36 18.29 2.40 -11.22
CA ILE A 36 18.75 1.02 -11.46
C ILE A 36 20.26 1.00 -11.70
N SER A 37 20.78 1.90 -12.55
CA SER A 37 22.21 1.94 -12.85
C SER A 37 23.05 2.32 -11.63
N ASN A 38 22.55 3.18 -10.75
CA ASN A 38 23.21 3.53 -9.49
C ASN A 38 23.17 2.39 -8.45
N ALA A 39 22.12 1.58 -8.44
CA ALA A 39 22.00 0.43 -7.53
C ALA A 39 22.96 -0.72 -7.89
N ILE A 40 23.33 -0.86 -9.17
CA ILE A 40 24.24 -1.90 -9.66
C ILE A 40 25.69 -1.38 -9.62
N ARG A 41 26.38 -1.63 -8.51
CA ARG A 41 27.72 -1.08 -8.24
C ARG A 41 28.89 -1.92 -8.80
N SER A 42 28.61 -3.11 -9.35
CA SER A 42 29.59 -3.98 -9.98
C SER A 42 29.00 -4.60 -11.25
N THR A 43 29.84 -4.87 -12.26
CA THR A 43 29.37 -5.46 -13.53
C THR A 43 28.92 -6.91 -13.39
N PHE A 44 29.63 -7.72 -12.58
CA PHE A 44 29.27 -9.10 -12.29
C PHE A 44 28.25 -9.20 -11.13
N PRO A 45 27.17 -9.99 -11.26
CA PRO A 45 26.85 -10.94 -12.35
C PRO A 45 25.94 -10.37 -13.46
N PHE A 46 25.70 -9.06 -13.47
CA PHE A 46 24.68 -8.44 -14.31
C PHE A 46 24.99 -8.55 -15.80
N LEU A 47 26.17 -8.11 -16.25
CA LEU A 47 26.52 -8.10 -17.68
C LEU A 47 26.61 -9.51 -18.27
N GLU A 48 27.12 -10.46 -17.49
CA GLU A 48 27.17 -11.88 -17.86
C GLU A 48 25.76 -12.44 -18.02
N SER A 49 24.85 -12.11 -17.10
CA SER A 49 23.43 -12.49 -17.21
C SER A 49 22.75 -11.91 -18.45
N LEU A 50 23.16 -10.72 -18.90
CA LEU A 50 22.64 -10.13 -20.14
C LEU A 50 23.20 -10.80 -21.39
N ARG A 51 24.50 -11.11 -21.41
CA ARG A 51 25.18 -11.76 -22.52
C ARG A 51 24.67 -13.19 -22.71
N ASP A 52 24.64 -13.97 -21.64
CA ASP A 52 24.29 -15.39 -21.68
C ASP A 52 22.81 -15.63 -22.02
N ARG A 53 21.98 -14.58 -21.92
CA ARG A 53 20.57 -14.57 -22.31
C ARG A 53 20.31 -13.80 -23.60
N GLU A 54 21.36 -13.45 -24.34
CA GLU A 54 21.30 -12.81 -25.66
C GLU A 54 20.63 -11.41 -25.68
N PHE A 55 20.52 -10.75 -24.53
CA PHE A 55 20.06 -9.37 -24.47
C PHE A 55 21.09 -8.42 -25.08
N ILE A 56 22.37 -8.66 -24.80
CA ILE A 56 23.50 -7.97 -25.43
C ILE A 56 24.34 -8.96 -26.25
N THR A 57 24.87 -8.49 -27.36
CA THR A 57 25.78 -9.31 -28.18
C THR A 57 27.13 -9.49 -27.48
N GLY A 58 27.87 -10.55 -27.83
CA GLY A 58 29.23 -10.74 -27.32
C GLY A 58 30.15 -9.54 -27.58
N LYS A 59 30.01 -8.89 -28.74
CA LYS A 59 30.74 -7.65 -29.06
C LYS A 59 30.39 -6.51 -28.11
N MET A 60 29.10 -6.25 -27.88
CA MET A 60 28.66 -5.20 -26.95
C MET A 60 29.14 -5.47 -25.52
N TYR A 61 29.15 -6.73 -25.10
CA TYR A 61 29.67 -7.12 -23.80
C TYR A 61 31.15 -6.75 -23.65
N GLU A 62 31.99 -7.07 -24.64
CA GLU A 62 33.40 -6.67 -24.63
C GLU A 62 33.56 -5.14 -24.64
N ASP A 63 32.79 -4.42 -25.46
CA ASP A 63 32.83 -2.94 -25.51
C ASP A 63 32.46 -2.30 -24.14
N LEU A 64 31.49 -2.89 -23.43
CA LEU A 64 31.10 -2.46 -22.08
C LEU A 64 32.21 -2.75 -21.05
N LEU A 65 32.87 -3.89 -21.13
CA LEU A 65 34.00 -4.21 -20.24
C LEU A 65 35.22 -3.33 -20.53
N ASP A 66 35.50 -3.03 -21.80
CA ASP A 66 36.59 -2.14 -22.18
C ASP A 66 36.31 -0.70 -21.72
N SER A 67 35.04 -0.30 -21.69
CA SER A 67 34.60 0.94 -21.03
C SER A 67 34.94 0.93 -19.53
N CYS A 68 34.71 -0.17 -18.80
CA CYS A 68 35.14 -0.27 -17.40
C CYS A 68 36.67 -0.17 -17.24
N ARG A 69 37.44 -0.77 -18.16
CA ARG A 69 38.92 -0.71 -18.13
C ARG A 69 39.45 0.70 -18.39
N SER A 70 38.77 1.49 -19.21
CA SER A 70 39.08 2.91 -19.46
C SER A 70 38.67 3.84 -18.31
N LEU A 71 38.45 3.31 -17.11
CA LEU A 71 38.07 4.05 -15.89
C LEU A 71 36.71 4.76 -16.00
N VAL A 72 35.84 4.32 -16.90
CA VAL A 72 34.44 4.77 -16.90
C VAL A 72 33.75 4.21 -15.65
N PRO A 73 33.05 5.06 -14.88
CA PRO A 73 32.28 4.60 -13.72
C PRO A 73 31.29 3.48 -14.07
N VAL A 74 31.18 2.50 -13.17
CA VAL A 74 30.36 1.30 -13.40
C VAL A 74 28.90 1.66 -13.66
N ASP A 75 28.34 2.59 -12.91
CA ASP A 75 26.97 3.09 -13.09
C ASP A 75 26.71 3.60 -14.51
N LYS A 76 27.69 4.26 -15.14
CA LYS A 76 27.58 4.71 -16.55
C LYS A 76 27.64 3.54 -17.53
N VAL A 77 28.45 2.53 -17.26
CA VAL A 77 28.51 1.31 -18.08
C VAL A 77 27.20 0.52 -17.97
N ILE A 78 26.67 0.38 -16.76
CA ILE A 78 25.36 -0.24 -16.54
C ILE A 78 24.25 0.55 -17.22
N TYR A 79 24.26 1.88 -17.13
CA TYR A 79 23.27 2.71 -17.80
C TYR A 79 23.23 2.46 -19.31
N ARG A 80 24.39 2.33 -19.97
CA ARG A 80 24.49 1.95 -21.39
C ARG A 80 23.94 0.54 -21.64
N ALA A 81 24.23 -0.42 -20.77
CA ALA A 81 23.65 -1.76 -20.88
C ALA A 81 22.12 -1.74 -20.77
N LEU A 82 21.56 -0.91 -19.88
CA LEU A 82 20.12 -0.70 -19.74
C LEU A 82 19.50 -0.01 -20.97
N GLU A 83 20.25 0.83 -21.71
CA GLU A 83 19.79 1.38 -22.99
C GLU A 83 19.61 0.29 -24.05
N GLU A 84 20.47 -0.74 -24.07
CA GLU A 84 20.27 -1.90 -24.95
C GLU A 84 19.06 -2.74 -24.53
N LEU A 85 18.80 -2.87 -23.22
CA LEU A 85 17.59 -3.54 -22.71
C LEU A 85 16.33 -2.78 -23.05
N GLU A 86 16.36 -1.45 -23.02
CA GLU A 86 15.23 -0.59 -23.38
C GLU A 86 14.76 -0.84 -24.83
N LYS A 87 15.69 -1.08 -25.75
CA LYS A 87 15.37 -1.36 -27.16
C LYS A 87 14.66 -2.69 -27.36
N LYS A 88 14.92 -3.66 -26.49
CA LYS A 88 14.37 -5.02 -26.51
C LYS A 88 13.41 -5.26 -25.34
N PHE A 89 12.77 -4.20 -24.87
CA PHE A 89 12.02 -4.27 -23.62
C PHE A 89 10.81 -5.18 -23.76
N ASP A 90 10.73 -6.15 -22.86
CA ASP A 90 9.57 -6.98 -22.61
C ASP A 90 9.44 -7.25 -21.09
N MET A 91 8.40 -7.96 -20.67
CA MET A 91 8.27 -8.34 -19.26
C MET A 91 9.35 -9.32 -18.82
N THR A 92 9.95 -10.08 -19.75
CA THR A 92 11.06 -10.99 -19.48
C THR A 92 12.29 -10.22 -19.00
N VAL A 93 12.63 -9.08 -19.60
CA VAL A 93 13.73 -8.20 -19.20
C VAL A 93 13.63 -7.85 -17.73
N LEU A 94 12.44 -7.46 -17.24
CA LEU A 94 12.24 -7.13 -15.83
C LEU A 94 12.46 -8.36 -14.92
N CYS A 95 11.90 -9.51 -15.29
CA CYS A 95 12.12 -10.76 -14.55
C CYS A 95 13.60 -11.17 -14.52
N LYS A 96 14.36 -10.88 -15.58
CA LYS A 96 15.80 -11.18 -15.64
C LYS A 96 16.64 -10.14 -14.91
N LEU A 97 16.24 -8.87 -14.94
CA LEU A 97 16.88 -7.80 -14.18
C LEU A 97 16.75 -8.06 -12.67
N PHE A 98 15.55 -8.39 -12.19
CA PHE A 98 15.25 -8.64 -10.78
C PHE A 98 15.31 -10.11 -10.39
N ASN A 99 16.17 -10.90 -11.06
CA ASN A 99 16.37 -12.30 -10.72
C ASN A 99 17.03 -12.47 -9.34
N GLU A 100 16.90 -13.64 -8.73
CA GLU A 100 17.40 -13.93 -7.38
C GLU A 100 18.89 -13.60 -7.19
N VAL A 101 19.73 -13.98 -8.15
CA VAL A 101 21.19 -13.73 -8.11
C VAL A 101 21.50 -12.23 -8.12
N ASN A 102 20.78 -11.45 -8.94
CA ASN A 102 20.92 -9.99 -8.96
C ASN A 102 20.38 -9.36 -7.68
N MET A 103 19.28 -9.86 -7.13
CA MET A 103 18.69 -9.33 -5.90
C MET A 103 19.57 -9.59 -4.68
N GLU A 104 20.27 -10.73 -4.64
CA GLU A 104 21.26 -11.06 -3.61
C GLU A 104 22.51 -10.19 -3.74
N LYS A 105 23.01 -9.99 -4.97
CA LYS A 105 24.20 -9.17 -5.22
C LYS A 105 23.95 -7.67 -5.00
N TYR A 106 22.78 -7.19 -5.40
CA TYR A 106 22.43 -5.77 -5.45
C TYR A 106 21.16 -5.50 -4.61
N PRO A 107 21.28 -5.49 -3.28
CA PRO A 107 20.12 -5.33 -2.39
C PRO A 107 19.38 -4.00 -2.57
N ASP A 108 20.06 -2.97 -3.08
CA ASP A 108 19.47 -1.64 -3.39
C ASP A 108 18.40 -1.72 -4.49
N LEU A 109 18.40 -2.78 -5.31
CA LEU A 109 17.33 -3.03 -6.29
C LEU A 109 15.97 -3.36 -5.65
N ASN A 110 15.91 -3.72 -4.37
CA ASN A 110 14.66 -4.13 -3.71
C ASN A 110 13.60 -3.03 -3.71
N LEU A 111 14.00 -1.78 -3.49
CA LEU A 111 13.07 -0.63 -3.53
C LEU A 111 12.53 -0.42 -4.94
N LEU A 112 13.39 -0.61 -5.94
CA LEU A 112 13.03 -0.45 -7.35
C LEU A 112 12.11 -1.58 -7.81
N ARG A 113 12.39 -2.83 -7.44
CA ARG A 113 11.54 -3.99 -7.74
C ARG A 113 10.09 -3.76 -7.30
N ARG A 114 9.88 -3.27 -6.07
CA ARG A 114 8.53 -2.98 -5.54
C ARG A 114 7.77 -1.95 -6.39
N SER A 115 8.48 -0.99 -6.97
CA SER A 115 7.88 0.00 -7.85
C SER A 115 7.31 -0.63 -9.14
N PHE A 116 7.91 -1.71 -9.64
CA PHE A 116 7.38 -2.48 -10.77
C PHE A 116 6.24 -3.43 -10.34
N GLU A 117 6.27 -3.97 -9.13
CA GLU A 117 5.19 -4.82 -8.60
C GLU A 117 3.88 -4.05 -8.39
N CYS A 118 3.96 -2.75 -8.08
CA CYS A 118 2.79 -1.89 -7.86
C CYS A 118 2.05 -1.54 -9.17
N GLY A 119 2.72 -1.59 -10.33
CA GLY A 119 2.07 -1.40 -11.63
C GLY A 119 1.41 -2.67 -12.19
N ALA A 120 1.86 -3.85 -11.77
CA ALA A 120 1.32 -5.13 -12.25
C ALA A 120 0.06 -5.59 -11.50
N LYS A 121 -0.11 -5.19 -10.24
CA LYS A 121 -1.21 -5.64 -9.38
C LYS A 121 -2.58 -4.98 -9.62
N PRO A 122 -2.72 -3.73 -10.10
CA PRO A 122 -4.06 -3.16 -10.33
C PRO A 122 -4.69 -3.63 -11.66
N ALA A 123 -3.89 -4.18 -12.58
CA ALA A 123 -4.36 -4.53 -13.93
C ALA A 123 -5.42 -5.64 -13.97
N LEU A 124 -5.55 -6.46 -12.90
CA LEU A 124 -6.58 -7.49 -12.83
C LEU A 124 -7.84 -7.07 -12.06
N LYS A 125 -7.92 -5.88 -11.45
CA LYS A 125 -9.08 -5.57 -10.59
C LYS A 125 -9.77 -4.22 -10.76
N THR A 126 -9.31 -3.33 -11.62
CA THR A 126 -10.00 -2.05 -11.86
C THR A 126 -9.81 -1.64 -13.33
N MET A 127 -10.57 -2.26 -14.25
CA MET A 127 -11.77 -1.68 -14.88
C MET A 127 -11.49 -0.61 -15.95
N ASN A 128 -12.11 -0.76 -17.13
CA ASN A 128 -12.94 0.25 -17.82
C ASN A 128 -12.65 1.77 -17.67
N SER A 129 -11.39 2.20 -17.56
CA SER A 129 -11.03 3.61 -17.76
C SER A 129 -9.86 3.70 -18.72
N SER A 130 -10.20 3.54 -20.00
CA SER A 130 -9.37 3.91 -21.12
C SER A 130 -8.83 5.33 -20.97
N SER A 131 -7.58 5.51 -21.39
CA SER A 131 -7.00 6.75 -21.91
C SER A 131 -7.11 7.99 -21.00
N GLU A 132 -6.02 8.32 -20.31
CA GLU A 132 -5.42 9.67 -20.36
C GLU A 132 -4.11 9.71 -19.56
N HIS A 133 -3.20 10.56 -20.02
CA HIS A 133 -1.91 10.88 -19.44
C HIS A 133 -1.91 10.88 -17.89
N CYS A 134 -1.40 9.82 -17.26
CA CYS A 134 -1.32 9.74 -15.80
C CYS A 134 -0.27 10.73 -15.28
N ASN A 135 -0.72 11.92 -14.92
CA ASN A 135 0.07 12.88 -14.16
C ASN A 135 0.27 12.34 -12.74
N ILE A 136 1.52 12.39 -12.27
CA ILE A 136 1.91 12.04 -10.90
C ILE A 136 1.02 12.73 -9.83
N SER A 137 0.44 13.89 -10.17
CA SER A 137 -0.54 14.59 -9.34
C SER A 137 -1.82 13.78 -9.07
N ASP A 138 -2.28 12.95 -10.00
CA ASP A 138 -3.50 12.17 -9.84
C ASP A 138 -3.30 11.02 -8.86
N TRP A 139 -2.13 10.37 -8.88
CA TRP A 139 -1.77 9.36 -7.89
C TRP A 139 -1.71 9.96 -6.48
N LEU A 140 -1.04 11.12 -6.34
CA LEU A 140 -1.00 11.85 -5.07
C LEU A 140 -2.40 12.28 -4.62
N ARG A 141 -3.26 12.72 -5.54
CA ARG A 141 -4.65 13.09 -5.24
C ARG A 141 -5.47 11.88 -4.80
N LEU A 142 -5.25 10.72 -5.40
CA LEU A 142 -5.95 9.49 -5.06
C LEU A 142 -5.52 8.95 -3.68
N GLU A 143 -4.21 8.97 -3.40
CA GLU A 143 -3.69 8.62 -2.08
C GLU A 143 -4.19 9.62 -1.02
N ALA A 144 -4.22 10.91 -1.33
CA ALA A 144 -4.77 11.94 -0.45
C ALA A 144 -6.28 11.74 -0.23
N THR A 145 -7.03 11.36 -1.27
CA THR A 145 -8.49 11.11 -1.17
C THR A 145 -8.79 9.86 -0.36
N LEU A 146 -8.02 8.78 -0.55
CA LEU A 146 -8.15 7.55 0.25
C LEU A 146 -7.76 7.78 1.71
N LYS A 147 -6.66 8.48 1.96
CA LYS A 147 -6.28 8.85 3.33
C LYS A 147 -7.37 9.71 3.97
N ALA A 148 -7.84 10.74 3.27
CA ALA A 148 -8.92 11.59 3.74
C ALA A 148 -10.20 10.80 4.04
N SER A 149 -10.60 9.87 3.17
CA SER A 149 -11.81 9.05 3.40
C SER A 149 -11.67 8.12 4.61
N VAL A 150 -10.52 7.48 4.79
CA VAL A 150 -10.24 6.64 5.97
C VAL A 150 -10.27 7.48 7.25
N TYR A 151 -9.66 8.67 7.24
CA TYR A 151 -9.69 9.60 8.39
C TYR A 151 -11.11 10.07 8.69
N MET A 152 -11.92 10.40 7.67
CA MET A 152 -13.31 10.82 7.85
C MET A 152 -14.18 9.73 8.49
N VAL A 153 -14.01 8.47 8.06
CA VAL A 153 -14.74 7.33 8.63
C VAL A 153 -14.30 7.08 10.08
N ALA A 154 -12.99 7.07 10.35
CA ALA A 154 -12.46 6.88 11.70
C ALA A 154 -12.94 8.00 12.66
N PHE A 155 -12.96 9.25 12.18
CA PHE A 155 -13.46 10.39 12.93
C PHE A 155 -14.96 10.25 13.25
N SER A 156 -15.78 9.83 12.28
CA SER A 156 -17.23 9.60 12.46
C SER A 156 -17.51 8.49 13.49
N ILE A 157 -16.75 7.40 13.47
CA ILE A 157 -16.86 6.33 14.45
C ILE A 157 -16.48 6.85 15.84
N THR A 158 -15.40 7.61 15.94
CA THR A 158 -14.90 8.16 17.21
C THR A 158 -15.92 9.13 17.82
N THR A 159 -16.48 10.05 17.05
CA THR A 159 -17.49 11.01 17.53
C THR A 159 -18.80 10.32 17.93
N SER A 160 -19.21 9.29 17.19
CA SER A 160 -20.39 8.51 17.53
C SER A 160 -20.21 7.76 18.86
N LEU A 161 -19.04 7.14 19.07
CA LEU A 161 -18.70 6.48 20.33
C LEU A 161 -18.64 7.47 21.50
N THR A 162 -18.05 8.66 21.32
CA THR A 162 -17.99 9.67 22.39
C THR A 162 -19.38 10.21 22.76
N ILE A 163 -20.27 10.44 21.78
CA ILE A 163 -21.66 10.85 22.03
C ILE A 163 -22.41 9.79 22.85
N VAL A 164 -22.27 8.50 22.48
CA VAL A 164 -22.91 7.39 23.22
C VAL A 164 -22.39 7.31 24.66
N ILE A 165 -21.08 7.44 24.88
CA ILE A 165 -20.49 7.45 26.23
C ILE A 165 -21.04 8.63 27.06
N ILE A 166 -21.09 9.83 26.49
CA ILE A 166 -21.62 11.02 27.16
C ILE A 166 -23.10 10.83 27.51
N ALA A 167 -23.90 10.23 26.63
CA ALA A 167 -25.31 9.96 26.89
C ALA A 167 -25.50 8.97 28.05
N ILE A 168 -24.72 7.87 28.08
CA ILE A 168 -24.74 6.89 29.18
C ILE A 168 -24.32 7.55 30.51
N VAL A 169 -23.23 8.31 30.50
CA VAL A 169 -22.77 9.04 31.69
C VAL A 169 -23.82 10.04 32.16
N SER A 170 -24.47 10.77 31.23
CA SER A 170 -25.52 11.74 31.54
C SER A 170 -26.78 11.08 32.11
N GLN A 171 -27.21 9.95 31.56
CA GLN A 171 -28.31 9.16 32.12
C GLN A 171 -27.97 8.65 33.52
N SER A 172 -26.75 8.15 33.73
CA SER A 172 -26.28 7.70 35.04
C SER A 172 -26.22 8.85 36.06
N LEU A 173 -25.85 10.05 35.63
CA LEU A 173 -25.79 11.25 36.47
C LEU A 173 -27.19 11.79 36.78
N GLN A 174 -28.12 11.76 35.82
CA GLN A 174 -29.53 12.09 36.08
C GLN A 174 -30.16 11.10 37.07
N LEU A 175 -29.95 9.80 36.89
CA LEU A 175 -30.37 8.78 37.85
C LEU A 175 -29.78 9.03 39.24
N ARG A 176 -28.50 9.44 39.32
CA ARG A 176 -27.89 9.81 40.61
C ARG A 176 -28.52 11.06 41.20
N LYS A 177 -28.86 12.09 40.43
CA LYS A 177 -29.57 13.28 40.95
C LYS A 177 -30.96 12.91 41.46
N GLU A 178 -31.72 12.14 40.68
CA GLU A 178 -33.05 11.67 41.06
C GLU A 178 -33.02 10.72 42.27
N CYS A 179 -31.96 9.93 42.47
CA CYS A 179 -31.81 9.10 43.66
C CYS A 179 -31.26 9.88 44.85
N PHE A 180 -30.30 10.80 44.64
CA PHE A 180 -29.63 11.52 45.72
C PHE A 180 -30.49 12.65 46.27
N ASN A 181 -31.28 13.33 45.44
CA ASN A 181 -32.14 14.42 45.88
C ASN A 181 -33.17 13.93 46.93
N PRO A 182 -33.92 12.83 46.72
CA PRO A 182 -34.77 12.23 47.73
C PRO A 182 -34.01 11.58 48.88
N PHE A 183 -32.78 11.08 48.67
CA PHE A 183 -31.98 10.51 49.77
C PHE A 183 -31.53 11.58 50.75
N VAL A 184 -31.03 12.72 50.25
CA VAL A 184 -30.63 13.86 51.07
C VAL A 184 -31.85 14.44 51.78
N TYR A 185 -32.95 14.69 51.08
CA TYR A 185 -34.16 15.20 51.73
C TYR A 185 -34.80 14.18 52.68
N GLY A 186 -34.78 12.90 52.33
CA GLY A 186 -35.28 11.82 53.18
C GLY A 186 -34.46 11.65 54.45
N LEU A 187 -33.14 11.83 54.39
CA LEU A 187 -32.25 11.82 55.57
C LEU A 187 -32.38 13.09 56.42
N HIS A 188 -32.72 14.23 55.84
CA HIS A 188 -32.92 15.48 56.59
C HIS A 188 -34.31 15.59 57.24
N ASN A 189 -35.27 14.77 56.78
CA ASN A 189 -36.61 14.76 57.32
C ASN A 189 -36.64 14.08 58.70
N ARG A 190 -36.93 14.85 59.76
CA ARG A 190 -37.01 14.35 61.15
C ARG A 190 -38.04 13.23 61.32
N ASP A 191 -39.13 13.22 60.54
CA ASP A 191 -40.16 12.17 60.61
C ASP A 191 -39.68 10.83 60.04
N LEU A 192 -38.81 10.86 59.02
CA LEU A 192 -38.16 9.65 58.51
C LEU A 192 -37.05 9.19 59.44
N GLN A 193 -36.24 10.10 59.98
CA GLN A 193 -35.22 9.77 60.98
C GLN A 193 -35.83 9.10 62.22
N SER A 194 -36.96 9.59 62.73
CA SER A 194 -37.62 9.00 63.91
C SER A 194 -38.13 7.59 63.66
N LYS A 195 -38.57 7.27 62.43
CA LYS A 195 -38.98 5.93 62.01
C LYS A 195 -37.80 4.99 61.72
N LEU A 196 -36.68 5.52 61.22
CA LEU A 196 -35.47 4.75 60.93
C LEU A 196 -34.63 4.46 62.19
N TYR A 197 -34.64 5.34 63.19
CA TYR A 197 -33.85 5.19 64.42
C TYR A 197 -34.09 3.85 65.14
N PRO A 198 -35.35 3.37 65.33
CA PRO A 198 -35.60 2.04 65.89
C PRO A 198 -35.01 0.91 65.03
N TRP A 199 -35.08 1.01 63.70
CA TRP A 199 -34.58 -0.03 62.80
C TRP A 199 -33.05 -0.10 62.81
N LEU A 200 -32.38 1.05 62.78
CA LEU A 200 -30.91 1.16 62.94
C LEU A 200 -30.43 0.68 64.33
N CYS A 201 -31.19 0.97 65.39
CA CYS A 201 -30.89 0.48 66.74
C CYS A 201 -31.10 -1.04 66.87
N CYS A 202 -32.12 -1.60 66.22
CA CYS A 202 -32.32 -3.05 66.17
C CYS A 202 -31.22 -3.74 65.36
N GLN A 203 -30.76 -3.15 64.25
CA GLN A 203 -29.69 -3.74 63.44
C GLN A 203 -28.34 -3.73 64.18
N LYS A 204 -28.06 -2.70 65.00
CA LYS A 204 -26.88 -2.71 65.90
C LYS A 204 -26.91 -3.80 66.98
N LYS A 205 -28.08 -4.37 67.29
CA LYS A 205 -28.19 -5.53 68.19
C LYS A 205 -28.04 -6.87 67.46
N LEU A 206 -28.02 -6.88 66.13
CA LEU A 206 -28.01 -8.09 65.31
C LEU A 206 -26.67 -8.37 64.62
N LEU A 207 -25.67 -7.50 64.81
CA LEU A 207 -24.29 -7.76 64.42
C LEU A 207 -23.51 -8.19 65.67
N PRO A 208 -22.96 -9.42 65.71
CA PRO A 208 -22.16 -9.94 66.83
C PRO A 208 -20.81 -9.22 66.98
#